data_AF-A0A6N7VEC6-F1
#
_entry.id   AF-A0A6N7VEC6-F1
#
_cell.length_a   1.000
_cell.length_b   1.000
_cell.length_c   1.000
_cell.angle_alpha   90.00
_cell.angle_beta   90.00
_cell.angle_gamma   90.00
#
_symmetry.space_group_name_H-M   'P 1'
#
loop_
_entity.id
_entity.type
_entity.pdbx_description
1 polymer ?
#
loop_
_entity_poly.entity_id
_entity_poly.type
_entity_poly.pdbx_seq_one_letter_code
_entity_poly.pdbx_strand_id
1 'polypeptide(L)'
;MKTRTITQSAILLAIGTILHLIPGFVNMVKPDFMLVCVFTIIIANKDIKTALAVGVAGGILAGITTSAPGGFVPNFVDKVISSLFVYAGSKFIAENKIGSLVSKGALYFLGTCLSGLIFLFLMNLAGALPKGVGVPAMFLALVIPTAAVNIIVGLFFDKILGLYNKRFV
;
A
#
# COMPACT_ATOMS: atom_id res chain seq x y z
N MET A 1 11.40 -15.72 -8.91
CA MET A 1 11.88 -14.72 -7.93
C MET A 1 13.09 -15.31 -7.22
N LYS A 2 14.08 -14.49 -6.85
CA LYS A 2 15.25 -14.96 -6.07
C LYS A 2 14.83 -15.18 -4.61
N THR A 3 15.41 -16.17 -3.93
CA THR A 3 15.10 -16.48 -2.52
C THR A 3 15.21 -15.25 -1.63
N ARG A 4 16.28 -14.45 -1.79
CA ARG A 4 16.47 -13.19 -1.07
C ARG A 4 15.29 -12.22 -1.21
N THR A 5 14.78 -12.02 -2.43
CA THR A 5 13.63 -11.13 -2.69
C THR A 5 12.38 -11.65 -2.00
N ILE A 6 12.14 -12.97 -2.05
CA ILE A 6 11.00 -13.60 -1.38
C ILE A 6 11.09 -13.38 0.13
N THR A 7 12.26 -13.65 0.73
CA THR A 7 12.48 -13.47 2.17
C THR A 7 12.31 -12.02 2.60
N GLN A 8 12.88 -11.06 1.88
CA GLN A 8 12.70 -9.63 2.18
C GLN A 8 11.23 -9.22 2.08
N SER A 9 10.54 -9.65 1.02
CA SER A 9 9.13 -9.35 0.83
C SER A 9 8.26 -9.91 1.96
N ALA A 10 8.54 -11.15 2.40
CA ALA A 10 7.84 -11.78 3.51
C ALA A 10 8.04 -11.03 4.83
N ILE A 11 9.26 -10.59 5.14
CA ILE A 11 9.56 -9.81 6.34
C ILE A 11 8.80 -8.47 6.32
N LEU A 12 8.84 -7.75 5.20
CA LEU A 12 8.13 -6.48 5.05
C LEU A 12 6.60 -6.66 5.12
N LEU A 13 6.05 -7.73 4.55
CA LEU A 13 4.63 -8.07 4.69
C LEU A 13 4.26 -8.40 6.14
N ALA A 14 5.12 -9.11 6.88
CA ALA A 14 4.90 -9.39 8.30
C ALA A 14 4.89 -8.08 9.12
N ILE A 15 5.84 -7.17 8.87
CA ILE A 15 5.85 -5.83 9.47
C ILE A 15 4.55 -5.07 9.13
N GLY A 16 4.17 -5.07 7.85
CA GLY A 16 2.92 -4.44 7.39
C GLY A 16 1.69 -5.01 8.09
N THR A 17 1.65 -6.32 8.32
CA THR A 17 0.57 -7.01 9.05
C THR A 17 0.50 -6.54 10.50
N ILE A 18 1.64 -6.49 11.19
CA ILE A 18 1.71 -6.05 12.59
C ILE A 18 1.23 -4.59 12.71
N LEU A 19 1.69 -3.72 11.82
CA LEU A 19 1.24 -2.33 11.77
C LEU A 19 -0.26 -2.22 11.43
N HIS A 20 -0.77 -3.10 10.56
CA HIS A 20 -2.18 -3.20 10.24
C HIS A 20 -3.02 -3.85 11.35
N LEU A 21 -2.44 -4.31 12.46
CA LEU A 21 -3.20 -4.77 13.63
C LEU A 21 -3.37 -3.65 14.68
N ILE A 22 -2.50 -2.64 14.69
CA ILE A 22 -2.55 -1.54 15.67
C ILE A 22 -3.84 -0.72 15.47
N PRO A 23 -4.70 -0.53 16.50
CA PRO A 23 -5.94 0.25 16.40
C PRO A 23 -5.68 1.70 15.95
N GLY A 24 -6.60 2.27 15.17
CA GLY A 24 -6.45 3.64 14.62
C GLY A 24 -6.36 4.72 15.71
N PHE A 25 -5.54 5.74 15.46
CA PHE A 25 -5.20 6.78 16.44
C PHE A 25 -6.26 7.88 16.59
N VAL A 26 -7.16 8.08 15.61
CA VAL A 26 -8.15 9.18 15.63
C VAL A 26 -9.45 8.73 14.95
N ASN A 27 -10.59 8.81 15.65
CA ASN A 27 -11.97 8.68 15.10
C ASN A 27 -12.17 7.60 14.01
N MET A 28 -11.79 6.35 14.27
CA MET A 28 -11.95 5.19 13.34
C MET A 28 -11.08 5.25 12.07
N VAL A 29 -10.19 6.23 11.92
CA VAL A 29 -9.29 6.35 10.76
C VAL A 29 -7.98 5.63 11.04
N LYS A 30 -7.76 4.52 10.33
CA LYS A 30 -6.51 3.77 10.40
C LYS A 30 -5.72 3.99 9.11
N PRO A 31 -4.50 4.58 9.16
CA PRO A 31 -3.61 4.60 8.02
C PRO A 31 -3.29 3.17 7.59
N ASP A 32 -3.43 2.87 6.30
CA ASP A 32 -3.13 1.52 5.79
C ASP A 32 -1.62 1.32 5.64
N PHE A 33 -0.96 0.98 6.75
CA PHE A 33 0.47 0.72 6.78
C PHE A 33 0.88 -0.55 6.02
N MET A 34 -0.05 -1.50 5.81
CA MET A 34 0.21 -2.66 4.95
C MET A 34 0.50 -2.19 3.53
N LEU A 35 -0.29 -1.23 3.03
CA LEU A 35 -0.16 -0.71 1.68
C LEU A 35 1.22 -0.09 1.42
N VAL A 36 1.76 0.64 2.41
CA VAL A 36 3.10 1.22 2.31
C VAL A 36 4.16 0.13 2.13
N CYS A 37 4.12 -0.92 2.95
CA CYS A 37 5.08 -2.03 2.84
C CYS A 37 4.98 -2.74 1.49
N VAL A 38 3.75 -2.98 0.99
CA VAL A 38 3.51 -3.56 -0.34
C VAL A 38 4.16 -2.69 -1.43
N PHE A 39 3.93 -1.38 -1.41
CA PHE A 39 4.49 -0.47 -2.40
C PHE A 39 6.01 -0.38 -2.32
N THR A 40 6.60 -0.34 -1.13
CA THR A 40 8.05 -0.35 -0.95
C THR A 40 8.70 -1.59 -1.56
N ILE A 41 8.12 -2.78 -1.32
CA ILE A 41 8.62 -4.02 -1.92
C ILE A 41 8.60 -3.94 -3.46
N ILE A 42 7.53 -3.40 -4.02
CA ILE A 42 7.34 -3.28 -5.47
C ILE A 42 8.33 -2.27 -6.06
N ILE A 43 8.46 -1.09 -5.47
CA ILE A 43 9.37 -0.03 -5.92
C ILE A 43 10.83 -0.50 -5.85
N ALA A 44 11.18 -1.31 -4.84
CA ALA A 44 12.53 -1.85 -4.67
C ALA A 44 12.88 -2.93 -5.71
N ASN A 45 11.93 -3.82 -6.05
CA ASN A 45 12.20 -4.96 -6.93
C ASN A 45 11.86 -4.71 -8.40
N LYS A 46 10.85 -3.86 -8.70
CA LYS A 46 10.37 -3.52 -10.04
C LYS A 46 10.08 -4.74 -10.92
N ASP A 47 9.49 -5.77 -10.30
CA ASP A 47 9.19 -7.05 -10.94
C ASP A 47 7.70 -7.36 -10.82
N ILE A 48 7.07 -7.73 -11.94
CA ILE A 48 5.62 -7.99 -11.99
C ILE A 48 5.21 -9.20 -11.16
N LYS A 49 6.06 -10.24 -11.11
CA LYS A 49 5.77 -11.45 -10.32
C LYS A 49 5.77 -11.11 -8.84
N THR A 50 6.73 -10.28 -8.41
CA THR A 50 6.79 -9.75 -7.05
C THR A 50 5.58 -8.88 -6.75
N ALA A 51 5.17 -7.99 -7.66
CA ALA A 51 4.00 -7.12 -7.45
C ALA A 51 2.70 -7.91 -7.29
N LEU A 52 2.44 -8.89 -8.15
CA LEU A 52 1.28 -9.77 -8.03
C LEU A 52 1.31 -10.59 -6.74
N ALA A 53 2.44 -11.23 -6.42
CA ALA A 53 2.57 -12.05 -5.23
C ALA A 53 2.33 -11.25 -3.94
N VAL A 54 2.93 -10.06 -3.85
CA VAL A 54 2.83 -9.18 -2.68
C VAL A 54 1.46 -8.48 -2.63
N GLY A 55 0.88 -8.12 -3.76
CA GLY A 55 -0.48 -7.57 -3.82
C GLY A 55 -1.54 -8.57 -3.36
N VAL A 56 -1.45 -9.83 -3.82
CA VAL A 56 -2.35 -10.90 -3.38
C VAL A 56 -2.13 -11.23 -1.90
N ALA A 57 -0.88 -11.45 -1.48
CA ALA A 57 -0.59 -11.77 -0.08
C ALA A 57 -0.98 -10.61 0.85
N GLY A 58 -0.61 -9.38 0.51
CA GLY A 58 -0.96 -8.18 1.25
C GLY A 58 -2.47 -7.94 1.30
N GLY A 59 -3.19 -8.21 0.21
CA GLY A 59 -4.65 -8.13 0.14
C GLY A 59 -5.33 -9.16 1.05
N ILE A 60 -4.86 -10.42 1.05
CA ILE A 60 -5.37 -11.45 1.97
C ILE A 60 -5.09 -11.05 3.42
N LEU A 61 -3.84 -10.67 3.73
CA LEU A 61 -3.43 -10.29 5.08
C LEU A 61 -4.20 -9.07 5.59
N ALA A 62 -4.37 -8.03 4.78
CA ALA A 62 -5.20 -6.87 5.11
C ALA A 62 -6.67 -7.28 5.27
N GLY A 63 -7.19 -8.14 4.39
CA GLY A 63 -8.57 -8.61 4.46
C GLY A 63 -8.90 -9.39 5.72
N ILE A 64 -8.00 -10.27 6.21
CA ILE A 64 -8.23 -11.04 7.44
C ILE A 64 -7.96 -10.23 8.71
N THR A 65 -7.14 -9.18 8.64
CA THR A 65 -6.79 -8.33 9.80
C THR A 65 -7.59 -7.04 9.87
N THR A 66 -8.47 -6.79 8.89
CA THR A 66 -9.27 -5.56 8.85
C THR A 66 -10.29 -5.51 9.97
N SER A 67 -10.46 -4.33 10.55
CA SER A 67 -11.53 -4.05 11.53
C SER A 67 -12.80 -3.50 10.87
N ALA A 68 -12.77 -3.25 9.55
CA ALA A 68 -13.92 -2.73 8.81
C ALA A 68 -14.92 -3.87 8.52
N PRO A 69 -16.20 -3.75 8.91
CA PRO A 69 -17.23 -4.73 8.55
C PRO A 69 -17.29 -4.92 7.03
N GLY A 70 -17.29 -6.17 6.55
CA GLY A 70 -17.29 -6.45 5.11
C GLY A 70 -16.00 -6.07 4.37
N GLY A 71 -14.93 -5.68 5.08
CA GLY A 71 -13.71 -5.14 4.49
C GLY A 71 -12.80 -6.15 3.78
N PHE A 72 -13.07 -7.46 3.85
CA PHE A 72 -12.20 -8.47 3.24
C PHE A 72 -12.08 -8.30 1.71
N VAL A 73 -13.22 -8.29 1.00
CA VAL A 73 -13.24 -8.16 -0.48
C VAL A 73 -12.69 -6.80 -0.93
N PRO A 74 -13.10 -5.67 -0.33
CA PRO A 74 -12.49 -4.37 -0.62
C PRO A 74 -10.97 -4.36 -0.47
N ASN A 75 -10.42 -4.91 0.63
CA ASN A 75 -8.98 -4.98 0.88
C ASN A 75 -8.24 -5.92 -0.08
N PHE A 76 -8.87 -7.01 -0.49
CA PHE A 76 -8.22 -7.92 -1.43
C PHE A 76 -8.08 -7.26 -2.81
N VAL A 77 -9.17 -6.66 -3.30
CA VAL A 77 -9.23 -6.08 -4.65
C VAL A 77 -8.39 -4.82 -4.76
N ASP A 78 -8.46 -3.92 -3.78
CA ASP A 78 -7.70 -2.66 -3.84
C ASP A 78 -6.18 -2.91 -3.78
N LYS A 79 -5.68 -3.85 -2.95
CA LYS A 79 -4.23 -4.19 -2.88
C LYS A 79 -3.74 -4.80 -4.19
N VAL A 80 -4.52 -5.70 -4.80
CA VAL A 80 -4.12 -6.30 -6.10
C VAL A 80 -4.05 -5.21 -7.18
N ILE A 81 -5.07 -4.36 -7.31
CA ILE A 81 -5.09 -3.32 -8.36
C ILE A 81 -4.00 -2.26 -8.10
N SER A 82 -3.88 -1.77 -6.87
CA SER A 82 -2.89 -0.76 -6.52
C SER A 82 -1.46 -1.27 -6.64
N SER A 83 -1.20 -2.56 -6.35
CA SER A 83 0.12 -3.17 -6.55
C SER A 83 0.55 -3.14 -8.02
N LEU A 84 -0.37 -3.44 -8.94
CA LEU A 84 -0.12 -3.39 -10.38
C LEU A 84 0.08 -1.96 -10.87
N PHE A 85 -0.72 -1.02 -10.36
CA PHE A 85 -0.55 0.40 -10.65
C PHE A 85 0.84 0.91 -10.22
N VAL A 86 1.26 0.63 -8.99
CA VAL A 86 2.57 1.04 -8.47
C VAL A 86 3.71 0.34 -9.20
N TYR A 87 3.54 -0.92 -9.61
CA TYR A 87 4.51 -1.59 -10.47
C TYR A 87 4.68 -0.85 -11.80
N ALA A 88 3.59 -0.56 -12.51
CA ALA A 88 3.63 0.16 -13.78
C ALA A 88 4.30 1.53 -13.64
N GLY A 89 3.92 2.29 -12.60
CA GLY A 89 4.53 3.58 -12.30
C GLY A 89 6.03 3.48 -11.94
N SER A 90 6.42 2.48 -11.15
CA SER A 90 7.83 2.27 -10.77
C SER A 90 8.72 1.90 -11.97
N LYS A 91 8.17 1.14 -12.93
CA LYS A 91 8.84 0.78 -14.18
C LYS A 91 8.98 2.01 -15.08
N PHE A 92 7.91 2.78 -15.26
CA PHE A 92 7.93 4.02 -16.03
C PHE A 92 8.98 5.02 -15.51
N ILE A 93 9.05 5.23 -14.20
CA ILE A 93 10.05 6.10 -13.57
C ILE A 93 11.48 5.61 -13.83
N ALA A 94 11.70 4.29 -13.76
CA ALA A 94 13.01 3.69 -13.99
C ALA A 94 13.49 3.86 -15.45
N GLU A 95 12.59 3.66 -16.41
CA GLU A 95 12.89 3.79 -17.85
C GLU A 95 13.17 5.24 -18.26
N ASN A 96 12.41 6.19 -17.69
CA ASN A 96 12.54 7.61 -18.02
C ASN A 96 13.54 8.38 -17.16
N LYS A 97 14.28 7.70 -16.26
CA LYS A 97 15.29 8.31 -15.35
C LYS A 97 14.77 9.53 -14.57
N ILE A 98 13.49 9.53 -14.19
CA ILE A 98 12.84 10.64 -13.48
C ILE A 98 13.42 10.76 -12.06
N GLY A 99 13.55 11.99 -11.55
CA GLY A 99 14.11 12.28 -10.22
C GLY A 99 13.56 11.37 -9.12
N SER A 100 14.45 10.62 -8.47
CA SER A 100 14.06 9.39 -7.75
C SER A 100 13.31 9.59 -6.43
N LEU A 101 13.44 10.74 -5.77
CA LEU A 101 12.77 10.98 -4.48
C LEU A 101 11.33 11.48 -4.67
N VAL A 102 11.16 12.54 -5.45
CA VAL A 102 9.84 13.15 -5.74
C VAL A 102 8.94 12.16 -6.47
N SER A 103 9.49 11.41 -7.44
CA SER A 103 8.72 10.41 -8.18
C SER A 103 8.24 9.25 -7.31
N LYS A 104 9.07 8.76 -6.38
CA LYS A 104 8.64 7.74 -5.40
C LYS A 104 7.58 8.27 -4.46
N GLY A 105 7.76 9.48 -3.94
CA GLY A 105 6.74 10.14 -3.11
C GLY A 105 5.40 10.24 -3.85
N ALA A 106 5.43 10.68 -5.11
CA ALA A 106 4.23 10.73 -5.95
C ALA A 106 3.60 9.34 -6.15
N LEU A 107 4.38 8.27 -6.32
CA LEU A 107 3.85 6.90 -6.39
C LEU A 107 3.15 6.47 -5.10
N TYR A 108 3.75 6.72 -3.93
CA TYR A 108 3.11 6.40 -2.66
C TYR A 108 1.79 7.16 -2.50
N PHE A 109 1.77 8.44 -2.85
CA PHE A 109 0.57 9.26 -2.79
C PHE A 109 -0.52 8.77 -3.75
N LEU A 110 -0.21 8.70 -5.05
CA LEU A 110 -1.18 8.32 -6.08
C LEU A 110 -1.65 6.88 -5.92
N GLY A 111 -0.75 5.96 -5.57
CA GLY A 111 -1.10 4.58 -5.27
C GLY A 111 -2.05 4.47 -4.07
N THR A 112 -1.84 5.28 -3.03
CA THR A 112 -2.73 5.32 -1.86
C THR A 112 -4.08 5.92 -2.22
N CYS A 113 -4.12 7.00 -3.01
CA CYS A 113 -5.36 7.59 -3.51
C CYS A 113 -6.17 6.59 -4.35
N LEU A 114 -5.52 5.87 -5.27
CA LEU A 114 -6.18 4.85 -6.08
C LEU A 114 -6.71 3.70 -5.22
N SER A 115 -5.90 3.17 -4.30
CA SER A 115 -6.32 2.12 -3.37
C SER A 115 -7.52 2.57 -2.53
N GLY A 116 -7.45 3.78 -1.96
CA GLY A 116 -8.52 4.34 -1.14
C GLY A 116 -9.82 4.56 -1.91
N LEU A 117 -9.76 5.00 -3.17
CA LEU A 117 -10.94 5.12 -4.02
C LEU A 117 -11.60 3.75 -4.28
N ILE A 118 -10.80 2.75 -4.66
CA ILE A 118 -11.31 1.39 -4.92
C ILE A 118 -11.91 0.80 -3.65
N PHE A 119 -11.21 0.94 -2.52
CA PHE A 119 -11.68 0.46 -1.22
C PHE A 119 -13.02 1.10 -0.84
N LEU A 120 -13.12 2.43 -0.88
CA LEU A 120 -14.35 3.14 -0.52
C LEU A 120 -15.49 2.82 -1.48
N PHE A 121 -15.20 2.67 -2.77
CA PHE A 121 -16.20 2.29 -3.77
C PHE A 121 -16.78 0.90 -3.48
N LEU A 122 -15.92 -0.08 -3.22
CA LEU A 122 -16.36 -1.45 -2.90
C LEU A 122 -17.06 -1.53 -1.54
N MET A 123 -16.60 -0.79 -0.54
CA MET A 123 -17.28 -0.67 0.76
C MET A 123 -18.68 -0.07 0.63
N ASN A 124 -18.86 0.91 -0.26
CA ASN A 124 -20.15 1.52 -0.54
C ASN A 124 -21.11 0.50 -1.18
N LEU A 125 -20.64 -0.26 -2.17
CA LEU A 125 -21.42 -1.32 -2.82
C LEU A 125 -21.81 -2.44 -1.84
N ALA A 126 -20.93 -2.75 -0.88
CA ALA A 126 -21.20 -3.71 0.18
C ALA A 126 -22.17 -3.21 1.26
N GLY A 127 -22.60 -1.93 1.20
CA GLY A 127 -23.45 -1.32 2.23
C GLY A 127 -22.77 -1.19 3.59
N ALA A 128 -21.44 -1.24 3.63
CA ALA A 128 -20.64 -1.28 4.84
C ALA A 128 -20.16 0.11 5.31
N LEU A 129 -20.47 1.17 4.55
CA LEU A 129 -20.15 2.55 4.92
C LEU A 129 -21.19 3.13 5.91
N PRO A 130 -20.77 4.02 6.82
CA PRO A 130 -21.70 4.74 7.69
C PRO A 130 -22.77 5.49 6.90
N LYS A 131 -24.05 5.29 7.27
CA LYS A 131 -25.17 5.97 6.63
C LYS A 131 -25.02 7.49 6.79
N GLY A 132 -25.08 8.23 5.67
CA GLY A 132 -25.00 9.69 5.66
C GLY A 132 -23.62 10.29 5.37
N VAL A 133 -22.55 9.48 5.36
CA VAL A 133 -21.22 9.95 4.94
C VAL A 133 -20.93 9.44 3.52
N GLY A 134 -20.95 10.34 2.54
CA GLY A 134 -20.67 9.99 1.16
C GLY A 134 -19.20 9.63 0.91
N VAL A 135 -18.95 8.82 -0.13
CA VAL A 135 -17.60 8.47 -0.62
C VAL A 135 -16.67 9.69 -0.77
N PRO A 136 -17.10 10.83 -1.34
CA PRO A 136 -16.22 12.01 -1.48
C PRO A 136 -15.74 12.58 -0.14
N ALA A 137 -16.61 12.61 0.88
CA ALA A 137 -16.25 13.11 2.21
C ALA A 137 -15.22 12.19 2.88
N MET A 138 -15.41 10.87 2.79
CA MET A 138 -14.45 9.89 3.31
C MET A 138 -13.13 9.91 2.56
N PHE A 139 -13.15 10.14 1.25
CA PHE A 139 -11.92 10.28 0.47
C PHE A 139 -11.08 11.46 0.95
N LEU A 140 -11.69 12.63 1.12
CA LEU A 140 -10.99 13.83 1.59
C LEU A 140 -10.55 13.71 3.06
N ALA A 141 -11.38 13.13 3.93
CA ALA A 141 -11.10 13.02 5.35
C ALA A 141 -10.11 11.90 5.71
N LEU A 142 -10.08 10.81 4.94
CA LEU A 142 -9.33 9.60 5.29
C LEU A 142 -8.19 9.34 4.32
N VAL A 143 -8.48 9.34 3.02
CA VAL A 143 -7.52 8.89 2.00
C VAL A 143 -6.44 9.94 1.77
N ILE A 144 -6.79 11.22 1.68
CA ILE A 144 -5.80 12.29 1.46
C ILE A 144 -4.80 12.40 2.63
N PRO A 145 -5.22 12.44 3.91
CA PRO A 145 -4.26 12.45 5.02
C PRO A 145 -3.42 11.17 5.07
N THR A 146 -4.03 10.01 4.82
CA THR A 146 -3.31 8.73 4.77
C THR A 146 -2.27 8.72 3.66
N ALA A 147 -2.59 9.23 2.48
CA ALA A 147 -1.66 9.34 1.35
C ALA A 147 -0.48 10.27 1.69
N ALA A 148 -0.72 11.37 2.40
CA ALA A 148 0.34 12.25 2.88
C ALA A 148 1.29 11.55 3.87
N VAL A 149 0.74 10.82 4.84
CA VAL A 149 1.54 10.03 5.79
C VAL A 149 2.32 8.93 5.08
N ASN A 150 1.70 8.24 4.12
CA ASN A 150 2.31 7.16 3.35
C ASN A 150 3.51 7.61 2.52
N ILE A 151 3.58 8.88 2.08
CA ILE A 151 4.79 9.44 1.47
C ILE A 151 5.96 9.34 2.46
N ILE A 152 5.78 9.86 3.67
CA ILE A 152 6.85 9.95 4.68
C ILE A 152 7.31 8.55 5.08
N VAL A 153 6.35 7.67 5.40
CA VAL A 153 6.62 6.29 5.84
C VAL A 153 7.23 5.47 4.71
N GLY A 154 6.74 5.61 3.47
CA GLY A 154 7.26 4.90 2.31
C GLY A 154 8.70 5.29 1.98
N LEU A 155 9.00 6.59 1.99
CA LEU A 155 10.37 7.09 1.78
C LEU A 155 11.34 6.63 2.88
N PHE A 156 10.85 6.51 4.12
CA PHE A 156 11.62 5.94 5.22
C PHE A 156 11.97 4.47 4.98
N PHE A 157 10.99 3.62 4.62
CA PHE A 157 11.24 2.22 4.31
C PHE A 157 12.17 2.03 3.10
N ASP A 158 12.00 2.85 2.06
CA ASP A 158 12.89 2.83 0.89
C ASP A 158 14.35 3.12 1.28
N LYS A 159 14.57 4.07 2.20
CA LYS A 159 15.91 4.40 2.70
C LYS A 159 16.52 3.22 3.46
N ILE A 160 15.75 2.57 4.34
CA ILE A 160 16.20 1.39 5.11
C ILE A 160 16.57 0.24 4.17
N LEU A 161 15.71 -0.10 3.21
CA LEU A 161 15.98 -1.15 2.22
C LEU A 161 17.23 -0.84 1.39
N GLY A 162 17.42 0.43 1.01
CA GLY A 162 18.62 0.88 0.32
C GLY A 162 19.89 0.68 1.13
N LEU A 163 19.88 1.00 2.43
CA LEU A 163 21.01 0.80 3.33
C LEU A 163 21.31 -0.69 3.55
N TYR A 164 20.28 -1.51 3.74
CA TYR A 164 20.43 -2.95 3.90
C TYR A 164 21.05 -3.57 2.64
N ASN A 165 20.54 -3.23 1.45
CA ASN A 165 21.03 -3.84 0.22
C ASN A 165 22.48 -3.47 -0.11
N LYS A 166 22.96 -2.29 0.31
CA LYS A 166 24.36 -1.86 0.15
C LYS A 166 25.35 -2.61 1.05
N ARG A 167 24.91 -3.23 2.16
CA ARG A 167 25.79 -3.97 3.09
C ARG A 167 26.15 -5.39 2.62
N PHE A 168 25.50 -5.88 1.57
CA PHE A 168 25.65 -7.25 1.07
C PHE A 168 26.01 -7.29 -0.43
N VAL A 169 26.58 -6.19 -0.94
CA VAL A 169 27.22 -6.06 -2.26
C VAL A 169 28.66 -5.66 -1.99
#